data_AF-A0A223KQB1-F1
#
_entry.id   AF-A0A223KQB1-F1
#
_cell.length_a   1.000
_cell.length_b   1.000
_cell.length_c   1.000
_cell.angle_alpha   90.00
_cell.angle_beta   90.00
_cell.angle_gamma   90.00
#
_symmetry.space_group_name_H-M   'P 1'
#
loop_
_entity.id
_entity.type
_entity.pdbx_description
1 polymer ?
#
loop_
_entity_poly.entity_id
_entity_poly.type
_entity_poly.pdbx_seq_one_letter_code
_entity_poly.pdbx_strand_id
1 'polypeptide(L)'
;MDKLLKITLVLLLVSVCLHFYTIQQMGKMKMEFESYISMVTSGIESNLYDVQNRIYEWSEQDRWIQHIEFIADTVNSEPNKMIFTAAFSLKEVESNANIKLLYKSEENRHWQEAESEKKLDGIYEAIIYLTPSDTYLYKIVQDGTIIKSSEIGYIPSELYRHSPFYSYGSSYGYTKSTDTLFFEWTLSEEPALFSFLQYEKVMAHVYYKNSEIKEVPLIKMNQHGITEWYFSLEEKGVSKINVEVIYADGTSIEETIYDETYEHD
;
A
#
# COMPACT_ATOMS: atom_id res chain seq x y z
N MET A 1 56.29 -62.06 18.20
CA MET A 1 55.56 -60.93 17.57
C MET A 1 56.37 -60.52 16.35
N ASP A 2 55.87 -60.90 15.17
CA ASP A 2 56.63 -60.82 13.92
C ASP A 2 57.04 -59.38 13.61
N LYS A 3 58.26 -59.21 13.12
CA LYS A 3 58.86 -57.91 12.79
C LYS A 3 57.95 -57.05 11.90
N LEU A 4 57.19 -57.70 11.01
CA LEU A 4 56.19 -57.06 10.15
C LEU A 4 55.04 -56.43 10.95
N LEU A 5 54.53 -57.08 11.99
CA LEU A 5 53.44 -56.56 12.82
C LEU A 5 53.87 -55.33 13.63
N LYS A 6 55.14 -55.26 14.05
CA LYS A 6 55.68 -54.06 14.71
C LYS A 6 55.80 -52.89 13.74
N ILE A 7 56.23 -53.14 12.49
CA ILE A 7 56.35 -52.10 11.46
C ILE A 7 54.97 -51.56 11.07
N THR A 8 53.98 -52.43 10.86
CA THR A 8 52.62 -52.00 10.54
C THR A 8 51.99 -51.19 11.68
N LEU A 9 52.23 -51.59 12.94
CA LEU A 9 51.72 -50.86 14.11
C LEU A 9 52.36 -49.46 14.24
N VAL A 10 53.66 -49.32 13.97
CA VAL A 10 54.34 -48.02 13.96
C VAL A 10 53.82 -47.13 12.82
N LEU A 11 53.68 -47.68 11.61
CA LEU A 11 53.13 -46.93 10.48
C LEU A 11 51.69 -46.46 10.73
N LEU A 12 50.88 -47.31 11.38
CA LEU A 12 49.51 -46.96 11.76
C LEU A 12 49.50 -45.82 12.79
N LEU A 13 50.35 -45.88 13.82
CA LEU A 13 50.48 -44.79 14.80
C LEU A 13 50.91 -43.47 14.14
N VAL A 14 51.90 -43.50 13.25
CA VAL A 14 52.34 -42.31 12.51
C VAL A 14 51.21 -41.75 11.64
N SER A 15 50.46 -42.62 10.95
CA SER A 15 49.31 -42.21 10.13
C SER A 15 48.22 -41.55 10.97
N VAL A 16 47.90 -42.09 12.14
CA VAL A 16 46.92 -41.51 13.08
C VAL A 16 47.39 -40.15 13.61
N CYS A 17 48.66 -40.03 13.99
CA CYS A 17 49.23 -38.75 14.43
C CYS A 17 49.19 -37.68 13.32
N LEU A 18 49.48 -38.06 12.06
CA LEU A 18 49.39 -37.15 10.92
C LEU A 18 47.94 -36.71 10.67
N HIS A 19 46.97 -37.64 10.70
CA HIS A 19 45.56 -37.28 10.56
C HIS A 19 45.09 -36.33 11.66
N PHE A 20 45.49 -36.59 12.91
CA PHE A 20 45.15 -35.71 14.03
C PHE A 20 45.73 -34.30 13.85
N TYR A 21 46.98 -34.19 13.39
CA TYR A 21 47.62 -32.91 13.08
C TYR A 21 46.89 -32.16 11.96
N THR A 22 46.50 -32.84 10.88
CA THR A 22 45.73 -32.25 9.78
C THR A 22 44.37 -31.74 10.23
N ILE A 23 43.66 -32.49 11.09
CA ILE A 23 42.37 -32.06 11.65
C ILE A 23 42.54 -30.80 12.50
N GLN A 24 43.59 -30.71 13.32
CA GLN A 24 43.86 -29.50 14.10
C GLN A 24 44.17 -28.29 13.22
N GLN A 25 44.96 -28.47 12.15
CA GLN A 25 45.23 -27.40 11.18
C GLN A 25 43.96 -26.95 10.46
N MET A 26 43.10 -27.87 10.02
CA MET A 26 41.81 -27.54 9.42
C MET A 26 40.90 -26.77 10.39
N GLY A 27 40.93 -27.10 11.68
CA GLY A 27 40.20 -26.35 12.71
C GLY A 27 40.66 -24.89 12.82
N LYS A 28 41.98 -24.64 12.81
CA LYS A 28 42.53 -23.28 12.82
C LYS A 28 42.18 -22.50 11.57
N MET A 29 42.34 -23.13 10.40
CA MET A 29 42.01 -22.53 9.11
C MET A 29 40.51 -22.17 9.03
N LYS A 30 39.62 -23.02 9.58
CA LYS A 30 38.18 -22.73 9.66
C LYS A 30 37.91 -21.50 10.54
N MET A 31 38.54 -21.37 11.71
CA MET A 31 38.36 -20.21 12.58
C MET A 31 38.88 -18.91 11.94
N GLU A 32 40.03 -18.95 11.27
CA GLU A 32 40.55 -17.80 10.53
C GLU A 32 39.63 -17.40 9.37
N PHE A 33 39.07 -18.39 8.67
CA PHE A 33 38.13 -18.16 7.59
C PHE A 33 36.79 -17.59 8.08
N GLU A 34 36.24 -18.10 9.19
CA GLU A 34 35.03 -17.56 9.82
C GLU A 34 35.25 -16.12 10.33
N SER A 35 36.43 -15.83 10.89
CA SER A 35 36.81 -14.47 11.31
C SER A 35 36.96 -13.52 10.12
N TYR A 36 37.57 -13.98 9.02
CA TYR A 36 37.68 -13.20 7.78
C TYR A 36 36.31 -12.91 7.18
N ILE A 37 35.42 -13.92 7.09
CA ILE A 37 34.04 -13.74 6.63
C ILE A 37 33.33 -12.72 7.52
N SER A 38 33.39 -12.86 8.85
CA SER A 38 32.74 -11.93 9.77
C SER A 38 33.24 -10.49 9.57
N MET A 39 34.55 -10.29 9.39
CA MET A 39 35.12 -8.96 9.16
C MET A 39 34.66 -8.37 7.82
N VAL A 40 34.61 -9.18 6.76
CA VAL A 40 34.13 -8.77 5.45
C VAL A 40 32.64 -8.43 5.49
N THR A 41 31.82 -9.25 6.13
CA THR A 41 30.37 -9.02 6.27
C THR A 41 30.08 -7.73 7.03
N SER A 42 30.74 -7.50 8.17
CA SER A 42 30.58 -6.25 8.93
C SER A 42 31.08 -5.02 8.15
N GLY A 43 32.13 -5.17 7.34
CA GLY A 43 32.60 -4.12 6.44
C GLY A 43 31.60 -3.80 5.31
N ILE A 44 30.95 -4.82 4.75
CA ILE A 44 29.90 -4.66 3.74
C ILE A 44 28.67 -3.97 4.34
N GLU A 45 28.23 -4.38 5.53
CA GLU A 45 27.10 -3.77 6.23
C GLU A 45 27.34 -2.28 6.50
N SER A 46 28.52 -1.91 7.02
CA SER A 46 28.87 -0.50 7.27
C SER A 46 28.88 0.33 5.98
N ASN A 47 29.43 -0.22 4.89
CA ASN A 47 29.44 0.47 3.60
C ASN A 47 28.03 0.63 3.01
N LEU A 48 27.14 -0.35 3.22
CA LEU A 48 25.75 -0.26 2.79
C LEU A 48 25.00 0.83 3.54
N TYR A 49 25.21 0.97 4.86
CA TYR A 49 24.64 2.07 5.64
C TYR A 49 25.13 3.45 5.17
N ASP A 50 26.43 3.60 4.90
CA ASP A 50 26.98 4.87 4.40
C ASP A 50 26.47 5.21 2.99
N VAL A 51 26.32 4.22 2.12
CA VAL A 51 25.72 4.39 0.79
C VAL A 51 24.25 4.78 0.91
N GLN A 52 23.48 4.11 1.78
CA GLN A 52 22.08 4.42 2.02
C GLN A 52 21.89 5.86 2.53
N ASN A 53 22.73 6.30 3.48
CA ASN A 53 22.70 7.66 3.99
C ASN A 53 23.07 8.70 2.93
N ARG A 54 24.07 8.43 2.09
CA ARG A 54 24.42 9.30 0.96
C ARG A 54 23.33 9.38 -0.10
N ILE A 55 22.65 8.26 -0.39
CA ILE A 55 21.50 8.25 -1.30
C ILE A 55 20.37 9.11 -0.73
N TYR A 56 20.11 9.01 0.59
CA TYR A 56 19.11 9.83 1.26
C TYR A 56 19.48 11.32 1.25
N GLU A 57 20.74 11.66 1.57
CA GLU A 57 21.24 13.04 1.53
C GLU A 57 21.22 13.63 0.11
N TRP A 58 21.57 12.85 -0.91
CA TRP A 58 21.44 13.28 -2.31
C TRP A 58 19.97 13.47 -2.71
N SER A 59 19.09 12.56 -2.33
CA SER A 59 17.65 12.69 -2.59
C SER A 59 17.07 13.96 -1.94
N GLU A 60 17.46 14.29 -0.70
CA GLU A 60 17.01 15.50 -0.02
C GLU A 60 17.68 16.79 -0.53
N GLN A 61 18.94 16.72 -1.01
CA GLN A 61 19.60 17.88 -1.64
C GLN A 61 19.01 18.23 -3.01
N ASP A 62 18.51 17.23 -3.76
CA ASP A 62 17.88 17.43 -5.08
C ASP A 62 16.39 17.82 -5.00
N ARG A 63 15.77 17.76 -3.80
CA ARG A 63 14.40 18.22 -3.57
C ARG A 63 14.32 19.75 -3.56
N TRP A 64 14.21 20.31 -4.75
CA TRP A 64 13.96 21.73 -4.97
C TRP A 64 12.50 22.13 -4.67
N ILE A 65 11.58 21.16 -4.55
CA ILE A 65 10.24 21.35 -4.00
C ILE A 65 10.30 21.13 -2.48
N GLN A 66 9.85 22.12 -1.71
CA GLN A 66 9.84 22.05 -0.25
C GLN A 66 8.55 21.41 0.27
N HIS A 67 7.41 21.77 -0.33
CA HIS A 67 6.10 21.31 0.09
C HIS A 67 5.11 21.32 -1.07
N ILE A 68 4.15 20.40 -1.05
CA ILE A 68 2.99 20.39 -1.93
C ILE A 68 1.78 19.87 -1.16
N GLU A 69 0.65 20.52 -1.37
CA GLU A 69 -0.66 20.18 -0.83
C GLU A 69 -1.71 20.26 -1.95
N PHE A 70 -2.75 19.41 -1.86
CA PHE A 70 -3.89 19.41 -2.76
C PHE A 70 -5.14 19.81 -2.01
N ILE A 71 -5.68 20.98 -2.34
CA ILE A 71 -6.84 21.57 -1.67
C ILE A 71 -8.07 21.36 -2.56
N ALA A 72 -9.06 20.62 -2.07
CA ALA A 72 -10.29 20.34 -2.79
C ALA A 72 -11.23 21.56 -2.86
N ASP A 73 -11.79 21.84 -4.03
CA ASP A 73 -12.93 22.76 -4.18
C ASP A 73 -14.24 21.96 -4.11
N THR A 74 -14.76 21.78 -2.90
CA THR A 74 -15.96 20.98 -2.66
C THR A 74 -17.26 21.62 -3.15
N VAL A 75 -17.24 22.91 -3.50
CA VAL A 75 -18.42 23.65 -3.96
C VAL A 75 -18.60 23.54 -5.46
N ASN A 76 -17.50 23.62 -6.23
CA ASN A 76 -17.54 23.60 -7.69
C ASN A 76 -17.21 22.23 -8.31
N SER A 77 -16.88 21.23 -7.48
CA SER A 77 -16.62 19.87 -7.95
C SER A 77 -17.90 19.11 -8.28
N GLU A 78 -17.81 18.28 -9.31
CA GLU A 78 -18.87 17.37 -9.74
C GLU A 78 -18.36 15.91 -9.66
N PRO A 79 -19.25 14.90 -9.61
CA PRO A 79 -18.83 13.51 -9.43
C PRO A 79 -17.81 12.97 -10.44
N ASN A 80 -17.91 13.43 -11.68
CA ASN A 80 -17.00 13.04 -12.77
C ASN A 80 -15.91 14.09 -13.05
N LYS A 81 -15.81 15.14 -12.22
CA LYS A 81 -14.84 16.23 -12.39
C LYS A 81 -14.63 16.96 -11.05
N MET A 82 -13.70 16.43 -10.26
CA MET A 82 -13.26 17.09 -9.03
C MET A 82 -12.20 18.13 -9.33
N ILE A 83 -12.33 19.29 -8.71
CA ILE A 83 -11.45 20.43 -8.88
C ILE A 83 -10.55 20.51 -7.65
N PHE A 84 -9.24 20.56 -7.88
CA PHE A 84 -8.24 20.75 -6.83
C PHE A 84 -7.31 21.89 -7.17
N THR A 85 -6.93 22.65 -6.13
CA THR A 85 -5.80 23.57 -6.18
C THR A 85 -4.58 22.86 -5.61
N ALA A 86 -3.60 22.57 -6.47
CA ALA A 86 -2.29 22.12 -6.05
C ALA A 86 -1.45 23.34 -5.64
N ALA A 87 -1.25 23.52 -4.33
CA ALA A 87 -0.43 24.58 -3.77
C ALA A 87 0.95 24.01 -3.42
N PHE A 88 2.02 24.61 -3.92
CA PHE A 88 3.37 24.10 -3.70
C PHE A 88 4.40 25.22 -3.56
N SER A 89 5.47 24.92 -2.83
CA SER A 89 6.59 25.84 -2.59
C SER A 89 7.92 25.28 -3.09
N LEU A 90 8.72 26.17 -3.66
CA LEU A 90 9.98 25.88 -4.31
C LEU A 90 11.11 26.60 -3.56
N LYS A 91 12.20 25.89 -3.28
CA LYS A 91 13.36 26.42 -2.54
C LYS A 91 14.10 27.51 -3.32
N GLU A 92 14.23 27.31 -4.63
CA GLU A 92 14.95 28.19 -5.53
C GLU A 92 14.19 28.24 -6.86
N VAL A 93 13.92 29.45 -7.34
CA VAL A 93 13.27 29.67 -8.64
C VAL A 93 14.00 30.78 -9.39
N GLU A 94 14.30 30.54 -10.66
CA GLU A 94 14.83 31.60 -11.53
C GLU A 94 13.76 32.68 -11.75
N SER A 95 14.14 33.96 -11.70
CA SER A 95 13.19 35.08 -11.74
C SER A 95 12.29 35.12 -12.98
N ASN A 96 12.70 34.47 -14.08
CA ASN A 96 11.99 34.42 -15.35
C ASN A 96 11.55 32.99 -15.74
N ALA A 97 11.68 32.01 -14.85
CA ALA A 97 11.24 30.66 -15.18
C ALA A 97 9.72 30.53 -15.16
N ASN A 98 9.20 29.78 -16.12
CA ASN A 98 7.82 29.36 -16.13
C ASN A 98 7.67 28.08 -15.30
N ILE A 99 6.83 28.13 -14.28
CA ILE A 99 6.55 26.98 -13.42
C ILE A 99 5.24 26.35 -13.89
N LYS A 100 5.27 25.04 -14.13
CA LYS A 100 4.10 24.27 -14.53
C LYS A 100 3.96 23.04 -13.67
N LEU A 101 2.71 22.66 -13.39
CA LEU A 101 2.40 21.35 -12.85
C LEU A 101 1.92 20.47 -14.00
N LEU A 102 2.55 19.31 -14.14
CA LEU A 102 2.13 18.29 -15.08
C LEU A 102 1.46 17.17 -14.30
N TYR A 103 0.29 16.72 -14.74
CA TYR A 103 -0.41 15.59 -14.13
C TYR A 103 -1.00 14.66 -15.19
N LYS A 104 -1.21 13.39 -14.85
CA LYS A 104 -1.86 12.40 -15.72
C LYS A 104 -2.47 11.29 -14.89
N SER A 105 -3.49 10.62 -15.41
CA SER A 105 -3.84 9.31 -14.86
C SER A 105 -2.75 8.28 -15.19
N GLU A 106 -2.59 7.28 -14.33
CA GLU A 106 -1.56 6.25 -14.43
C GLU A 106 -1.65 5.51 -15.78
N GLU A 107 -2.87 5.15 -16.16
CA GLU A 107 -3.22 4.50 -17.44
C GLU A 107 -3.01 5.40 -18.67
N ASN A 108 -3.08 6.72 -18.50
CA ASN A 108 -2.87 7.66 -19.60
C ASN A 108 -1.37 7.90 -19.84
N ARG A 109 -0.94 7.86 -21.10
CA ARG A 109 0.45 8.12 -21.49
C ARG A 109 0.79 9.60 -21.62
N HIS A 110 -0.22 10.47 -21.74
CA HIS A 110 -0.04 11.89 -22.01
C HIS A 110 -0.18 12.72 -20.74
N TRP A 111 0.81 13.58 -20.48
CA TRP A 111 0.76 14.59 -19.43
C TRP A 111 -0.18 15.72 -19.82
N GLN A 112 -1.04 16.12 -18.90
CA GLN A 112 -1.82 17.36 -18.95
C GLN A 112 -1.03 18.46 -18.25
N GLU A 113 -0.98 19.64 -18.86
CA GLU A 113 -0.33 20.81 -18.27
C GLU A 113 -1.37 21.63 -17.49
N ALA A 114 -1.08 21.93 -16.23
CA ALA A 114 -1.76 22.95 -15.45
C ALA A 114 -0.82 24.14 -15.26
N GLU A 115 -1.22 25.28 -15.83
CA GLU A 115 -0.49 26.54 -15.63
C GLU A 115 -0.48 26.91 -14.15
N SER A 116 0.69 27.27 -13.64
CA SER A 116 0.85 27.66 -12.23
C SER A 116 0.87 29.17 -12.10
N GLU A 117 0.08 29.72 -11.18
CA GLU A 117 0.06 31.12 -10.84
C GLU A 117 0.98 31.37 -9.63
N LYS A 118 1.90 32.34 -9.75
CA LYS A 118 2.75 32.75 -8.63
C LYS A 118 1.92 33.57 -7.64
N LYS A 119 1.76 33.07 -6.41
CA LYS A 119 1.06 33.80 -5.33
C LYS A 119 2.03 34.63 -4.50
N LEU A 120 3.17 34.05 -4.13
CA LEU A 120 4.24 34.70 -3.37
C LEU A 120 5.60 34.21 -3.90
N ASP A 121 6.69 34.76 -3.36
CA ASP A 121 8.01 34.31 -3.77
C ASP A 121 8.24 32.84 -3.40
N GLY A 122 8.56 32.03 -4.40
CA GLY A 122 8.66 30.57 -4.27
C GLY A 122 7.34 29.82 -4.11
N ILE A 123 6.18 30.47 -4.05
CA ILE A 123 4.87 29.80 -3.82
C ILE A 123 3.97 29.93 -5.06
N TYR A 124 3.46 28.78 -5.49
CA TYR A 124 2.68 28.64 -6.71
C TYR A 124 1.42 27.81 -6.47
N GLU A 125 0.40 28.09 -7.26
CA GLU A 125 -0.85 27.33 -7.28
C GLU A 125 -1.22 26.92 -8.70
N ALA A 126 -1.70 25.70 -8.89
CA ALA A 126 -2.22 25.22 -10.16
C ALA A 126 -3.56 24.52 -9.97
N ILE A 127 -4.52 24.77 -10.85
CA ILE A 127 -5.82 24.09 -10.82
C ILE A 127 -5.72 22.80 -11.65
N ILE A 128 -6.11 21.68 -11.06
CA ILE A 128 -6.15 20.37 -11.70
C ILE A 128 -7.55 19.75 -11.61
N TYR A 129 -7.84 18.83 -12.53
CA TYR A 129 -9.13 18.15 -12.62
C TYR A 129 -8.95 16.65 -12.53
N LEU A 130 -9.60 16.02 -11.55
CA LEU A 130 -9.47 14.59 -11.26
C LEU A 130 -10.81 13.88 -11.38
N THR A 131 -10.78 12.58 -11.67
CA THR A 131 -11.94 11.68 -11.65
C THR A 131 -11.76 10.59 -10.59
N PRO A 132 -12.82 10.10 -9.95
CA PRO A 132 -12.70 9.16 -8.83
C PRO A 132 -12.25 7.75 -9.25
N SER A 133 -12.35 7.43 -10.54
CA SER A 133 -12.01 6.12 -11.10
C SER A 133 -10.51 5.91 -11.31
N ASP A 134 -9.74 6.99 -11.45
CA ASP A 134 -8.36 6.94 -11.94
C ASP A 134 -7.38 7.07 -10.78
N THR A 135 -6.12 6.68 -10.98
CA THR A 135 -5.02 7.04 -10.05
C THR A 135 -4.14 8.05 -10.75
N TYR A 136 -3.79 9.16 -10.07
CA TYR A 136 -3.08 10.26 -10.69
C TYR A 136 -1.63 10.41 -10.23
N LEU A 137 -0.78 10.68 -11.23
CA LEU A 137 0.62 11.04 -11.07
C LEU A 137 0.78 12.53 -11.35
N TYR A 138 1.71 13.17 -10.65
CA TYR A 138 2.10 14.57 -10.90
C TYR A 138 3.62 14.73 -10.95
N LYS A 139 4.07 15.81 -11.58
CA LYS A 139 5.42 16.36 -11.44
C LYS A 139 5.41 17.86 -11.70
N ILE A 140 6.32 18.59 -11.07
CA ILE A 140 6.47 20.04 -11.29
C ILE A 140 7.67 20.25 -12.20
N VAL A 141 7.52 21.15 -13.17
CA VAL A 141 8.56 21.52 -14.14
C VAL A 141 8.83 23.01 -14.05
N GLN A 142 10.09 23.36 -13.91
CA GLN A 142 10.60 24.70 -14.11
C GLN A 142 11.21 24.79 -15.50
N ASP A 143 10.64 25.66 -16.34
CA ASP A 143 11.13 25.96 -17.68
C ASP A 143 11.73 27.37 -17.70
N GLY A 144 13.05 27.45 -17.53
CA GLY A 144 13.83 28.70 -17.49
C GLY A 144 15.14 28.54 -18.26
N THR A 145 16.22 29.12 -17.75
CA THR A 145 17.56 28.90 -18.30
C THR A 145 18.00 27.45 -18.09
N ILE A 146 17.71 26.91 -16.90
CA ILE A 146 17.88 25.51 -16.56
C ILE A 146 16.50 24.89 -16.41
N ILE A 147 16.24 23.86 -17.22
CA ILE A 147 15.03 23.04 -17.07
C ILE A 147 15.23 22.10 -15.88
N LYS A 148 14.37 22.23 -14.88
CA LYS A 148 14.30 21.32 -13.72
C LYS A 148 12.97 20.59 -13.74
N SER A 149 12.98 19.31 -13.40
CA SER A 149 11.78 18.50 -13.18
C SER A 149 11.88 17.88 -11.81
N SER A 150 10.77 17.83 -11.08
CA SER A 150 10.68 16.96 -9.91
C SER A 150 10.65 15.49 -10.31
N GLU A 151 10.83 14.65 -9.31
CA GLU A 151 10.39 13.25 -9.37
C GLU A 151 8.87 13.19 -9.58
N ILE A 152 8.40 12.05 -10.08
CA ILE A 152 6.98 11.77 -10.25
C ILE A 152 6.42 11.36 -8.88
N GLY A 153 5.40 12.08 -8.42
CA GLY A 153 4.66 11.76 -7.20
C GLY A 153 3.24 11.29 -7.50
N TYR A 154 2.58 10.68 -6.50
CA TYR A 154 1.17 10.36 -6.54
C TYR A 154 0.35 11.48 -5.91
N ILE A 155 -0.80 11.79 -6.51
CA ILE A 155 -1.84 12.59 -5.84
C ILE A 155 -2.56 11.64 -4.87
N PRO A 156 -2.63 11.94 -3.55
CA PRO A 156 -3.23 11.04 -2.56
C PRO A 156 -4.66 10.66 -2.94
N SER A 157 -4.89 9.35 -3.15
CA SER A 157 -6.16 8.80 -3.64
C SER A 157 -7.33 9.07 -2.70
N GLU A 158 -7.05 9.17 -1.41
CA GLU A 158 -8.02 9.35 -0.33
C GLU A 158 -8.76 10.69 -0.45
N LEU A 159 -8.21 11.63 -1.22
CA LEU A 159 -8.82 12.93 -1.45
C LEU A 159 -9.94 12.89 -2.49
N TYR A 160 -9.91 11.94 -3.43
CA TYR A 160 -10.77 12.00 -4.63
C TYR A 160 -11.36 10.65 -5.07
N ARG A 161 -10.90 9.52 -4.55
CA ARG A 161 -11.50 8.21 -4.82
C ARG A 161 -12.58 7.90 -3.79
N HIS A 162 -13.50 7.03 -4.17
CA HIS A 162 -14.45 6.44 -3.24
C HIS A 162 -13.72 5.81 -2.06
N SER A 163 -14.15 6.12 -0.84
CA SER A 163 -13.59 5.51 0.36
C SER A 163 -13.71 3.98 0.25
N PRO A 164 -12.62 3.23 0.48
CA PRO A 164 -12.73 1.79 0.62
C PRO A 164 -13.62 1.50 1.84
N PHE A 165 -14.51 0.53 1.73
CA PHE A 165 -15.26 0.09 2.91
C PHE A 165 -14.45 -0.94 3.67
N TYR A 166 -14.32 -0.71 4.97
CA TYR A 166 -13.79 -1.71 5.89
C TYR A 166 -14.97 -2.44 6.50
N SER A 167 -15.08 -3.71 6.17
CA SER A 167 -16.15 -4.56 6.64
C SER A 167 -15.60 -5.52 7.70
N TYR A 168 -16.33 -5.66 8.80
CA TYR A 168 -15.99 -6.59 9.87
C TYR A 168 -17.27 -7.20 10.43
N GLY A 169 -17.19 -8.49 10.75
CA GLY A 169 -18.36 -9.20 11.23
C GLY A 169 -18.04 -10.59 11.69
N SER A 170 -19.07 -11.28 12.12
CA SER A 170 -18.99 -12.68 12.51
C SER A 170 -20.22 -13.43 12.02
N SER A 171 -20.02 -14.70 11.73
CA SER A 171 -21.10 -15.65 11.56
C SER A 171 -20.94 -16.79 12.54
N TYR A 172 -22.05 -17.30 13.09
CA TYR A 172 -22.02 -18.48 13.92
C TYR A 172 -23.29 -19.32 13.75
N GLY A 173 -23.12 -20.64 13.78
CA GLY A 173 -24.20 -21.62 13.72
C GLY A 173 -24.55 -22.14 15.11
N TYR A 174 -25.84 -22.18 15.46
CA TYR A 174 -26.27 -22.56 16.80
C TYR A 174 -26.15 -24.06 17.09
N THR A 175 -26.17 -24.95 16.09
CA THR A 175 -25.88 -26.40 16.24
C THR A 175 -25.55 -27.07 14.89
N LYS A 176 -24.88 -28.23 14.90
CA LYS A 176 -24.72 -29.13 13.72
C LYS A 176 -26.03 -29.58 13.04
N SER A 177 -27.18 -29.33 13.67
CA SER A 177 -28.50 -29.82 13.20
C SER A 177 -29.42 -28.72 12.67
N THR A 178 -29.10 -27.46 12.93
CA THR A 178 -29.88 -26.31 12.50
C THR A 178 -29.00 -25.55 11.53
N ASP A 179 -29.30 -25.63 10.23
CA ASP A 179 -28.67 -24.81 9.18
C ASP A 179 -28.95 -23.29 9.36
N THR A 180 -29.33 -22.86 10.57
CA THR A 180 -29.52 -21.46 10.94
C THR A 180 -28.14 -20.88 11.21
N LEU A 181 -27.78 -19.91 10.39
CA LEU A 181 -26.61 -19.08 10.59
C LEU A 181 -27.09 -17.72 11.07
N PHE A 182 -26.47 -17.25 12.14
CA PHE A 182 -26.59 -15.88 12.56
C PHE A 182 -25.42 -15.10 11.98
N PHE A 183 -25.72 -13.99 11.31
CA PHE A 183 -24.77 -13.07 10.73
C PHE A 183 -24.89 -11.72 11.42
N GLU A 184 -23.75 -11.16 11.80
CA GLU A 184 -23.62 -9.78 12.22
C GLU A 184 -22.46 -9.16 11.44
N TRP A 185 -22.74 -8.07 10.74
CA TRP A 185 -21.75 -7.39 9.93
C TRP A 185 -21.89 -5.88 10.06
N THR A 186 -20.74 -5.22 10.16
CA THR A 186 -20.65 -3.76 10.20
C THR A 186 -19.68 -3.31 9.12
N LEU A 187 -20.08 -2.26 8.39
CA LEU A 187 -19.23 -1.56 7.44
C LEU A 187 -18.94 -0.17 8.00
N SER A 188 -17.66 0.16 8.14
CA SER A 188 -17.23 1.51 8.52
C SER A 188 -17.02 2.36 7.27
N GLU A 189 -17.57 3.57 7.30
CA GLU A 189 -17.41 4.59 6.26
C GLU A 189 -16.39 5.64 6.73
N GLU A 190 -15.25 5.74 6.03
CA GLU A 190 -14.33 6.83 6.25
C GLU A 190 -14.90 8.15 5.69
N PRO A 191 -14.72 9.27 6.40
CA PRO A 191 -15.24 10.56 5.96
C PRO A 191 -14.62 10.98 4.63
N ALA A 192 -15.43 11.00 3.56
CA ALA A 192 -15.01 11.51 2.27
C ALA A 192 -15.06 13.05 2.22
N LEU A 193 -14.11 13.66 1.51
CA LEU A 193 -14.07 15.12 1.29
C LEU A 193 -15.29 15.63 0.51
N PHE A 194 -15.76 14.86 -0.46
CA PHE A 194 -16.91 15.19 -1.28
C PHE A 194 -18.13 14.37 -0.86
N SER A 195 -19.29 15.02 -0.74
CA SER A 195 -20.54 14.35 -0.35
C SER A 195 -20.99 13.29 -1.36
N PHE A 196 -20.67 13.46 -2.64
CA PHE A 196 -21.02 12.47 -3.69
C PHE A 196 -20.16 11.20 -3.64
N LEU A 197 -19.05 11.20 -2.88
CA LEU A 197 -18.23 10.01 -2.63
C LEU A 197 -18.63 9.27 -1.35
N GLN A 198 -19.64 9.76 -0.63
CA GLN A 198 -20.18 9.11 0.56
C GLN A 198 -21.17 8.01 0.19
N TYR A 199 -21.36 7.04 1.09
CA TYR A 199 -22.34 5.98 0.90
C TYR A 199 -23.75 6.58 1.00
N GLU A 200 -24.52 6.44 -0.07
CA GLU A 200 -25.93 6.79 -0.09
C GLU A 200 -26.77 5.64 0.46
N LYS A 201 -26.46 4.41 0.03
CA LYS A 201 -27.22 3.22 0.37
C LYS A 201 -26.30 2.00 0.44
N VAL A 202 -26.52 1.16 1.44
CA VAL A 202 -25.81 -0.13 1.57
C VAL A 202 -26.83 -1.25 1.69
N MET A 203 -26.66 -2.30 0.89
CA MET A 203 -27.59 -3.43 0.76
C MET A 203 -26.84 -4.74 0.92
N ALA A 204 -27.40 -5.69 1.65
CA ALA A 204 -26.97 -7.09 1.64
C ALA A 204 -27.86 -7.89 0.69
N HIS A 205 -27.24 -8.54 -0.29
CA HIS A 205 -27.85 -9.53 -1.19
C HIS A 205 -27.59 -10.92 -0.62
N VAL A 206 -28.62 -11.49 0.01
CA VAL A 206 -28.56 -12.79 0.68
C VAL A 206 -29.02 -13.86 -0.30
N TYR A 207 -28.11 -14.75 -0.67
CA TYR A 207 -28.38 -15.87 -1.57
C TYR A 207 -28.62 -17.13 -0.75
N TYR A 208 -29.70 -17.84 -1.06
CA TYR A 208 -30.07 -19.09 -0.42
C TYR A 208 -29.76 -20.30 -1.31
N LYS A 209 -29.63 -21.49 -0.70
CA LYS A 209 -29.39 -22.77 -1.41
C LYS A 209 -30.46 -23.11 -2.46
N ASN A 210 -31.67 -22.57 -2.32
CA ASN A 210 -32.77 -22.72 -3.27
C ASN A 210 -32.70 -21.71 -4.45
N SER A 211 -31.63 -20.93 -4.57
CA SER A 211 -31.45 -19.84 -5.54
C SER A 211 -32.38 -18.63 -5.34
N GLU A 212 -33.03 -18.51 -4.18
CA GLU A 212 -33.71 -17.28 -3.78
C GLU A 212 -32.70 -16.20 -3.41
N ILE A 213 -33.04 -14.95 -3.69
CA ILE A 213 -32.24 -13.77 -3.34
C ILE A 213 -33.12 -12.86 -2.49
N LYS A 214 -32.64 -12.49 -1.31
CA LYS A 214 -33.28 -11.50 -0.44
C LYS A 214 -32.39 -10.29 -0.30
N GLU A 215 -32.93 -9.14 -0.62
CA GLU A 215 -32.27 -7.86 -0.42
C GLU A 215 -32.59 -7.31 0.97
N VAL A 216 -31.56 -6.97 1.75
CA VAL A 216 -31.70 -6.42 3.11
C VAL A 216 -30.95 -5.10 3.19
N PRO A 217 -31.64 -3.96 3.38
CA PRO A 217 -30.96 -2.68 3.58
C PRO A 217 -30.23 -2.66 4.93
N LEU A 218 -29.01 -2.13 4.93
CA LEU A 218 -28.24 -1.93 6.15
C LEU A 218 -28.71 -0.70 6.90
N ILE A 219 -28.57 -0.75 8.22
CA ILE A 219 -28.96 0.34 9.11
C ILE A 219 -27.78 1.29 9.28
N LYS A 220 -27.93 2.54 8.86
CA LYS A 220 -26.95 3.60 9.10
C LYS A 220 -26.95 4.01 10.58
N MET A 221 -25.79 3.92 11.21
CA MET A 221 -25.52 4.29 12.60
C MET A 221 -24.38 5.33 12.64
N ASN A 222 -24.39 6.20 13.65
CA ASN A 222 -23.27 7.10 13.91
C ASN A 222 -22.75 6.82 15.32
N GLN A 223 -21.54 6.27 15.41
CA GLN A 223 -20.89 5.94 16.67
C GLN A 223 -19.60 6.74 16.79
N HIS A 224 -19.50 7.61 17.80
CA HIS A 224 -18.30 8.39 18.06
C HIS A 224 -17.80 9.24 16.87
N GLY A 225 -18.71 9.69 15.99
CA GLY A 225 -18.36 10.47 14.80
C GLY A 225 -17.97 9.62 13.59
N ILE A 226 -18.00 8.30 13.71
CA ILE A 226 -17.81 7.36 12.61
C ILE A 226 -19.19 6.93 12.11
N THR A 227 -19.37 6.96 10.80
CA THR A 227 -20.58 6.44 10.17
C THR A 227 -20.40 4.96 9.93
N GLU A 228 -21.31 4.15 10.46
CA GLU A 228 -21.29 2.70 10.32
C GLU A 228 -22.60 2.22 9.69
N TRP A 229 -22.53 1.13 8.93
CA TRP A 229 -23.67 0.47 8.32
C TRP A 229 -23.76 -0.95 8.86
N TYR A 230 -24.84 -1.25 9.58
CA TYR A 230 -25.00 -2.50 10.31
C TYR A 230 -26.04 -3.42 9.67
N PHE A 231 -25.72 -4.70 9.63
CA PHE A 231 -26.55 -5.80 9.16
C PHE A 231 -26.61 -6.89 10.23
N SER A 232 -27.81 -7.41 10.50
CA SER A 232 -27.98 -8.67 11.24
C SER A 232 -29.06 -9.53 10.60
N LEU A 233 -28.78 -10.82 10.48
CA LEU A 233 -29.66 -11.80 9.87
C LEU A 233 -29.56 -13.14 10.60
N GLU A 234 -30.72 -13.71 10.95
CA GLU A 234 -30.82 -15.07 11.49
C GLU A 234 -31.72 -15.89 10.58
N GLU A 235 -31.15 -16.55 9.58
CA GLU A 235 -31.91 -17.33 8.60
C GLU A 235 -31.24 -18.66 8.26
N LYS A 236 -32.05 -19.58 7.74
CA LYS A 236 -31.60 -20.92 7.35
C LYS A 236 -31.25 -20.98 5.88
N GLY A 237 -30.24 -21.78 5.55
CA GLY A 237 -29.92 -22.11 4.16
C GLY A 237 -29.32 -20.96 3.36
N VAL A 238 -28.74 -19.96 4.03
CA VAL A 238 -27.92 -18.92 3.41
C VAL A 238 -26.63 -19.55 2.89
N SER A 239 -26.35 -19.39 1.60
CA SER A 239 -25.13 -19.90 0.97
C SER A 239 -24.09 -18.81 0.71
N LYS A 240 -24.54 -17.58 0.43
CA LYS A 240 -23.66 -16.46 0.08
C LYS A 240 -24.29 -15.15 0.53
N ILE A 241 -23.48 -14.21 1.00
CA ILE A 241 -23.90 -12.82 1.22
C ILE A 241 -22.96 -11.91 0.46
N ASN A 242 -23.50 -11.11 -0.45
CA ASN A 242 -22.79 -9.99 -1.04
C ASN A 242 -23.30 -8.70 -0.41
N VAL A 243 -22.41 -7.74 -0.20
CA VAL A 243 -22.76 -6.38 0.19
C VAL A 243 -22.54 -5.47 -1.00
N GLU A 244 -23.58 -4.74 -1.36
CA GLU A 244 -23.55 -3.68 -2.38
C GLU A 244 -23.55 -2.32 -1.67
N VAL A 245 -22.56 -1.50 -1.99
CA VAL A 245 -22.42 -0.11 -1.56
C VAL A 245 -22.71 0.78 -2.76
N ILE A 246 -23.77 1.59 -2.64
CA ILE A 246 -24.16 2.60 -3.63
C ILE A 246 -23.75 3.96 -3.08
N TYR A 247 -22.90 4.65 -3.83
CA TYR A 247 -22.42 5.99 -3.54
C TYR A 247 -23.40 7.04 -4.03
N ALA A 248 -23.33 8.24 -3.46
CA ALA A 248 -24.23 9.35 -3.82
C ALA A 248 -24.04 9.87 -5.26
N ASP A 249 -22.97 9.49 -5.96
CA ASP A 249 -22.80 9.70 -7.40
C ASP A 249 -23.45 8.61 -8.28
N GLY A 250 -24.06 7.59 -7.68
CA GLY A 250 -24.66 6.45 -8.36
C GLY A 250 -23.68 5.31 -8.69
N THR A 251 -22.40 5.44 -8.35
CA THR A 251 -21.44 4.32 -8.44
C THR A 251 -21.87 3.22 -7.48
N SER A 252 -21.75 1.96 -7.91
CA SER A 252 -22.04 0.79 -7.07
C SER A 252 -20.83 -0.14 -7.05
N ILE A 253 -20.47 -0.61 -5.85
CA ILE A 253 -19.42 -1.60 -5.63
C ILE A 253 -20.04 -2.76 -4.84
N GLU A 254 -19.80 -3.98 -5.31
CA GLU A 254 -20.29 -5.21 -4.67
C GLU A 254 -19.12 -6.09 -4.21
N GLU A 255 -19.16 -6.57 -2.97
CA GLU A 255 -18.17 -7.52 -2.42
C GLU A 255 -18.85 -8.68 -1.69
N THR A 256 -18.25 -9.87 -1.77
CA THR A 256 -18.73 -11.05 -1.04
C THR A 256 -18.13 -11.09 0.37
N ILE A 257 -18.99 -11.05 1.39
CA ILE A 257 -18.56 -11.09 2.81
C ILE A 257 -18.68 -12.49 3.43
N TYR A 258 -19.44 -13.39 2.81
CA TYR A 258 -19.59 -14.78 3.25
C TYR A 258 -19.85 -15.69 2.06
N ASP A 259 -19.17 -16.85 2.03
CA ASP A 259 -19.34 -17.89 1.02
C ASP A 259 -19.15 -19.28 1.66
N GLU A 260 -20.21 -20.11 1.65
CA GLU A 260 -20.15 -21.49 2.14
C GLU A 260 -19.14 -22.36 1.38
N THR A 261 -18.73 -22.00 0.16
CA THR A 261 -17.80 -22.80 -0.64
C THR A 261 -16.37 -22.80 -0.11
N TYR A 262 -16.04 -21.94 0.86
CA TYR A 262 -14.68 -21.82 1.42
C TYR A 262 -14.41 -22.75 2.63
N GLU A 263 -15.41 -23.48 3.13
CA GLU A 263 -15.21 -24.51 4.16
C GLU A 263 -15.16 -25.92 3.51
N HIS A 264 -14.00 -26.26 2.92
CA HIS A 264 -13.35 -27.59 2.89
C HIS A 264 -12.53 -27.83 1.61
N ASP A 265 -11.24 -27.48 1.66
CA ASP A 265 -10.14 -28.25 1.05
C ASP A 265 -9.06 -28.46 2.12
#